data_AF-A0A532BZQ9-F1
#
_entry.id   AF-A0A532BZQ9-F1
#
_cell.length_a   1.000
_cell.length_b   1.000
_cell.length_c   1.000
_cell.angle_alpha   90.00
_cell.angle_beta   90.00
_cell.angle_gamma   90.00
#
_symmetry.space_group_name_H-M   'P 1'
#
loop_
_entity.id
_entity.type
_entity.pdbx_description
1 polymer ?
#
loop_
_entity_poly.entity_id
_entity_poly.type
_entity_poly.pdbx_seq_one_letter_code
_entity_poly.pdbx_strand_id
1 'polypeptide(L)'
;MHNSFFRRAGLFTFLLFWAAPAILSAAEKISGTLTVHDSLTAPNQPATIEATLTGKSLRTEIPVGGEPIEFLIAGNVVATAMTGGDGRAILSYTPKAKGSVPFTVRVGATSKTAAAEAGANLAVWERRTPIIAVEMASLMETPIAQGPTVTLPGKDAEGRQPMPDAANELGKLTQFYYNVLYVVMEDKAVGTNDQVNAQARQWLKDQKFPIGHILLLPSDPAAFGTKLDELHAAGWKTLKIGVGRTKAFAETFLQRRLDAVMVPEPAKGEAPRKAKVAKEWKDVRKKM
;
A
#
# COMPACT_ATOMS: atom_id res chain seq x y z
N MET A 1 -22.00 -84.61 57.49
CA MET A 1 -21.83 -83.76 58.69
C MET A 1 -20.55 -82.96 58.53
N HIS A 2 -20.62 -81.62 58.60
CA HIS A 2 -19.53 -80.68 58.98
C HIS A 2 -18.25 -80.72 58.09
N ASN A 3 -17.49 -79.66 57.80
CA ASN A 3 -17.46 -78.29 58.27
C ASN A 3 -16.58 -77.44 57.31
N SER A 4 -16.90 -76.15 57.21
CA SER A 4 -16.00 -74.98 57.04
C SER A 4 -14.77 -75.03 56.13
N PHE A 5 -14.67 -74.07 55.19
CA PHE A 5 -13.46 -73.23 55.07
C PHE A 5 -13.79 -71.80 54.63
N PHE A 6 -13.51 -70.87 55.54
CA PHE A 6 -13.51 -69.42 55.42
C PHE A 6 -12.44 -68.97 54.39
N ARG A 7 -12.76 -68.08 53.44
CA ARG A 7 -11.74 -67.35 52.66
C ARG A 7 -12.13 -65.89 52.41
N ARG A 8 -11.43 -65.03 53.16
CA ARG A 8 -10.78 -63.76 52.80
C ARG A 8 -11.56 -62.75 51.94
N ALA A 9 -12.00 -61.68 52.61
CA ALA A 9 -12.29 -60.39 51.99
C ALA A 9 -11.02 -59.77 51.39
N GLY A 10 -11.08 -59.37 50.12
CA GLY A 10 -10.07 -58.55 49.45
C GLY A 10 -10.63 -57.16 49.21
N LEU A 11 -10.02 -56.14 49.84
CA LEU A 11 -10.28 -54.73 49.56
C LEU A 11 -9.78 -54.38 48.15
N PHE A 12 -10.69 -54.00 47.26
CA PHE A 12 -10.35 -53.32 46.00
C PHE A 12 -10.16 -51.83 46.28
N THR A 13 -8.92 -51.35 46.17
CA THR A 13 -8.60 -49.92 46.27
C THR A 13 -8.70 -49.32 44.87
N PHE A 14 -9.75 -48.53 44.61
CA PHE A 14 -9.87 -47.74 43.38
C PHE A 14 -8.99 -46.49 43.51
N LEU A 15 -7.86 -46.45 42.79
CA LEU A 15 -7.08 -45.23 42.57
C LEU A 15 -7.75 -44.42 41.45
N LEU A 16 -8.59 -43.45 41.84
CA LEU A 16 -9.08 -42.39 40.95
C LEU A 16 -7.91 -41.43 40.66
N PHE A 17 -7.24 -41.63 39.53
CA PHE A 17 -6.36 -40.61 38.95
C PHE A 17 -7.23 -39.47 38.42
N TRP A 18 -7.35 -38.40 39.21
CA TRP A 18 -7.93 -37.13 38.78
C TRP A 18 -6.95 -36.47 37.80
N ALA A 19 -7.06 -36.80 36.51
CA ALA A 19 -6.43 -36.02 35.46
C ALA A 19 -7.16 -34.67 35.39
N ALA A 20 -6.64 -33.66 36.09
CA ALA A 20 -7.08 -32.29 35.87
C ALA A 20 -6.68 -31.92 34.43
N PRO A 21 -7.62 -31.57 33.53
CA PRO A 21 -7.24 -30.97 32.27
C PRO A 21 -6.59 -29.64 32.60
N ALA A 22 -5.28 -29.52 32.38
CA ALA A 22 -4.61 -28.24 32.36
C ALA A 22 -5.23 -27.46 31.20
N ILE A 23 -6.17 -26.58 31.50
CA ILE A 23 -6.64 -25.58 30.57
C ILE A 23 -5.43 -24.66 30.33
N LEU A 24 -4.66 -24.93 29.28
CA LEU A 24 -3.73 -23.95 28.75
C LEU A 24 -4.58 -22.76 28.32
N SER A 25 -4.61 -21.72 29.16
CA SER A 25 -5.03 -20.40 28.72
C SER A 25 -4.05 -19.98 27.64
N ALA A 26 -4.48 -20.02 26.38
CA ALA A 26 -3.78 -19.31 25.32
C ALA A 26 -3.78 -17.84 25.74
N ALA A 27 -2.60 -17.30 26.06
CA ALA A 27 -2.45 -15.88 26.35
C ALA A 27 -3.10 -15.09 25.21
N GLU A 28 -4.08 -14.26 25.56
CA GLU A 28 -4.87 -13.51 24.59
C GLU A 28 -3.91 -12.61 23.79
N LYS A 29 -3.78 -12.92 22.49
CA LYS A 29 -2.85 -12.19 21.62
C LYS A 29 -3.39 -10.78 21.37
N ILE A 30 -2.51 -9.79 21.47
CA ILE A 30 -2.87 -8.40 21.19
C ILE A 30 -3.25 -8.30 19.71
N SER A 31 -4.43 -7.74 19.39
CA SER A 31 -4.79 -7.49 18.00
C SER A 31 -3.94 -6.36 17.44
N GLY A 32 -3.14 -6.65 16.41
CA GLY A 32 -2.28 -5.71 15.73
C GLY A 32 -2.68 -5.46 14.28
N THR A 33 -2.43 -4.25 13.79
CA THR A 33 -2.50 -3.85 12.39
C THR A 33 -1.08 -3.60 11.90
N LEU A 34 -0.70 -4.24 10.82
CA LEU A 34 0.60 -4.04 10.18
C LEU A 34 0.40 -3.18 8.93
N THR A 35 1.27 -2.19 8.72
CA THR A 35 1.23 -1.30 7.57
C THR A 35 2.57 -1.27 6.84
N VAL A 36 2.55 -1.09 5.52
CA VAL A 36 3.74 -1.01 4.68
C VAL A 36 3.48 -0.26 3.39
N HIS A 37 4.47 0.50 2.93
CA HIS A 37 4.35 1.33 1.73
C HIS A 37 5.09 0.73 0.53
N ASP A 38 4.59 1.06 -0.66
CA ASP A 38 5.33 0.80 -1.89
C ASP A 38 6.67 1.52 -1.84
N SER A 39 7.68 0.90 -2.45
CA SER A 39 9.04 1.43 -2.45
C SER A 39 9.58 1.47 -3.88
N LEU A 40 10.53 2.37 -4.12
CA LEU A 40 11.18 2.55 -5.41
C LEU A 40 12.70 2.49 -5.24
N THR A 41 13.34 1.60 -5.99
CA THR A 41 14.80 1.44 -6.02
C THR A 41 15.30 1.18 -7.44
N ALA A 42 16.62 1.08 -7.60
CA ALA A 42 17.27 0.64 -8.82
C ALA A 42 17.85 -0.77 -8.67
N PRO A 43 18.07 -1.51 -9.78
CA PRO A 43 18.75 -2.80 -9.72
C PRO A 43 20.09 -2.71 -8.98
N ASN A 44 20.35 -3.69 -8.12
CA ASN A 44 21.54 -3.80 -7.28
C ASN A 44 21.73 -2.65 -6.27
N GLN A 45 20.68 -1.87 -5.98
CA GLN A 45 20.67 -0.88 -4.91
C GLN A 45 19.79 -1.36 -3.76
N PRO A 46 20.24 -1.22 -2.49
CA PRO A 46 19.42 -1.60 -1.35
C PRO A 46 18.16 -0.73 -1.30
N ALA A 47 17.02 -1.37 -1.11
CA ALA A 47 15.76 -0.74 -0.75
C ALA A 47 15.51 -0.91 0.74
N THR A 48 15.13 0.19 1.39
CA THR A 48 14.65 0.18 2.77
C THR A 48 13.14 -0.01 2.75
N ILE A 49 12.67 -1.10 3.36
CA ILE A 49 11.26 -1.39 3.56
C ILE A 49 10.94 -1.11 5.01
N GLU A 50 10.01 -0.19 5.23
CA GLU A 50 9.57 0.19 6.57
C GLU A 50 8.17 -0.36 6.81
N ALA A 51 8.05 -1.18 7.86
CA ALA A 51 6.78 -1.71 8.32
C ALA A 51 6.44 -1.11 9.69
N THR A 52 5.18 -0.73 9.89
CA THR A 52 4.71 -0.20 11.19
C THR A 52 3.66 -1.13 11.77
N LEU A 53 3.86 -1.56 13.01
CA LEU A 53 2.90 -2.37 13.76
C LEU A 53 2.22 -1.51 14.83
N THR A 54 0.91 -1.37 14.72
CA THR A 54 0.07 -0.72 15.74
C THR A 54 -0.89 -1.73 16.36
N GLY A 55 -1.24 -1.53 17.62
CA GLY A 55 -2.21 -2.32 18.36
C GLY A 55 -3.43 -1.47 18.71
N LYS A 56 -4.58 -2.11 18.91
CA LYS A 56 -5.80 -1.41 19.36
C LYS A 56 -5.86 -1.35 20.88
N SER A 57 -6.01 -0.14 21.43
CA SER A 57 -6.33 0.06 22.85
C SER A 57 -7.46 1.07 23.02
N LEU A 58 -8.63 0.59 23.47
CA LEU A 58 -9.85 1.29 23.91
C LEU A 58 -10.44 2.43 23.04
N ARG A 59 -9.69 3.02 22.09
CA ARG A 59 -10.02 4.02 21.04
C ARG A 59 -8.80 4.60 20.31
N THR A 60 -7.57 4.26 20.70
CA THR A 60 -6.34 4.80 20.10
C THR A 60 -5.48 3.66 19.55
N GLU A 61 -4.83 3.90 18.41
CA GLU A 61 -3.77 3.02 17.91
C GLU A 61 -2.49 3.32 18.67
N ILE A 62 -1.87 2.27 19.22
CA ILE A 62 -0.64 2.38 20.00
C ILE A 62 0.46 1.62 19.27
N PRO A 63 1.67 2.18 19.10
CA PRO A 63 2.78 1.43 18.53
C PRO A 63 3.13 0.18 19.34
N VAL A 64 3.41 -0.93 18.66
CA VAL A 64 3.74 -2.21 19.32
C VAL A 64 5.21 -2.54 19.08
N GLY A 65 6.01 -2.38 20.12
CA GLY A 65 7.45 -2.66 20.10
C GLY A 65 7.83 -4.10 20.51
N GLY A 66 9.01 -4.53 20.10
CA GLY A 66 9.58 -5.83 20.47
C GLY A 66 8.96 -7.02 19.74
N GLU A 67 8.27 -6.79 18.62
CA GLU A 67 7.65 -7.84 17.82
C GLU A 67 8.51 -8.17 16.59
N PRO A 68 8.70 -9.46 16.26
CA PRO A 68 9.42 -9.85 15.05
C PRO A 68 8.56 -9.58 13.82
N ILE A 69 9.12 -8.88 12.85
CA ILE A 69 8.53 -8.67 11.53
C ILE A 69 9.36 -9.43 10.50
N GLU A 70 8.68 -10.27 9.72
CA GLU A 70 9.26 -11.01 8.61
C GLU A 70 8.90 -10.32 7.30
N PHE A 71 9.89 -10.18 6.42
CA PHE A 71 9.72 -9.67 5.06
C PHE A 71 9.86 -10.81 4.05
N LEU A 72 8.85 -10.98 3.21
CA LEU A 72 8.69 -12.10 2.32
C LEU A 72 8.63 -11.67 0.86
N ILE A 73 9.34 -12.43 0.02
CA ILE A 73 9.26 -12.32 -1.44
C ILE A 73 8.98 -13.71 -1.99
N ALA A 74 7.93 -13.81 -2.82
CA ALA A 74 7.44 -15.08 -3.35
C ALA A 74 7.24 -16.14 -2.26
N GLY A 75 6.72 -15.73 -1.10
CA GLY A 75 6.46 -16.62 0.05
C GLY A 75 7.68 -17.01 0.89
N ASN A 76 8.89 -16.61 0.50
CA ASN A 76 10.12 -16.91 1.25
C ASN A 76 10.51 -15.73 2.13
N VAL A 77 10.85 -15.98 3.40
CA VAL A 77 11.40 -14.96 4.30
C VAL A 77 12.80 -14.58 3.80
N VAL A 78 12.99 -13.31 3.43
CA VAL A 78 14.26 -12.79 2.93
C VAL A 78 14.93 -11.81 3.89
N ALA A 79 14.19 -11.26 4.85
CA ALA A 79 14.73 -10.47 5.95
C ALA A 79 13.81 -10.55 7.18
N THR A 80 14.38 -10.28 8.35
CA THR A 80 13.64 -10.13 9.61
C THR A 80 14.16 -8.90 10.37
N ALA A 81 13.27 -8.23 11.09
CA ALA A 81 13.60 -7.10 11.94
C ALA A 81 12.67 -7.07 13.16
N MET A 82 13.09 -6.41 14.24
CA MET A 82 12.24 -6.21 15.41
C MET A 82 11.62 -4.82 15.37
N THR A 83 10.37 -4.69 15.81
CA THR A 83 9.76 -3.36 15.98
C THR A 83 10.42 -2.60 17.13
N GLY A 84 10.72 -1.32 16.90
CA GLY A 84 11.18 -0.38 17.93
C GLY A 84 10.05 0.07 18.88
N GLY A 85 10.36 0.94 19.83
CA GLY A 85 9.34 1.54 20.71
C GLY A 85 8.32 2.43 19.97
N ASP A 86 8.65 2.85 18.76
CA ASP A 86 7.79 3.55 17.80
C ASP A 86 6.97 2.59 16.92
N GLY A 87 7.04 1.26 17.17
CA GLY A 87 6.33 0.24 16.41
C GLY A 87 6.90 -0.02 15.02
N ARG A 88 8.02 0.62 14.65
CA ARG A 88 8.60 0.52 13.30
C ARG A 88 9.66 -0.56 13.21
N ALA A 89 9.65 -1.31 12.12
CA ALA A 89 10.66 -2.27 11.74
C ALA A 89 11.26 -1.88 10.39
N ILE A 90 12.59 -1.79 10.33
CA ILE A 90 13.33 -1.39 9.14
C ILE A 90 14.01 -2.63 8.54
N LEU A 91 13.62 -2.99 7.32
CA LEU A 91 14.12 -4.16 6.60
C LEU A 91 14.87 -3.70 5.35
N SER A 92 15.91 -4.43 4.95
CA SER A 92 16.71 -4.10 3.76
C SER A 92 16.64 -5.22 2.74
N TYR A 93 16.45 -4.87 1.47
CA TYR A 93 16.43 -5.82 0.37
C TYR A 93 17.08 -5.25 -0.90
N THR A 94 17.95 -6.04 -1.53
CA THR A 94 18.64 -5.63 -2.76
C THR A 94 18.12 -6.44 -3.95
N PRO A 95 17.21 -5.88 -4.77
CA PRO A 95 16.72 -6.57 -5.96
C PRO A 95 17.79 -6.63 -7.05
N LYS A 96 17.89 -7.78 -7.73
CA LYS A 96 18.86 -7.98 -8.83
C LYS A 96 18.30 -7.60 -10.20
N ALA A 97 17.00 -7.79 -10.41
CA ALA A 97 16.36 -7.60 -11.71
C ALA A 97 15.39 -6.41 -11.68
N LYS A 98 15.23 -5.76 -12.83
CA LYS A 98 14.22 -4.72 -13.04
C LYS A 98 12.81 -5.31 -13.02
N GLY A 99 11.82 -4.49 -12.67
CA GLY A 99 10.41 -4.86 -12.70
C GLY A 99 9.66 -4.40 -11.46
N SER A 100 8.48 -5.00 -11.25
CA SER A 100 7.69 -4.82 -10.02
C SER A 100 7.77 -6.11 -9.21
N VAL A 101 8.30 -6.04 -7.99
CA VAL A 101 8.44 -7.17 -7.08
C VAL A 101 7.36 -7.04 -6.00
N PRO A 102 6.27 -7.82 -6.05
CA PRO A 102 5.31 -7.87 -4.96
C PRO A 102 5.97 -8.53 -3.73
N PHE A 103 5.67 -7.99 -2.57
CA PHE A 103 6.19 -8.50 -1.30
C PHE A 103 5.12 -8.44 -0.21
N THR A 104 5.36 -9.21 0.85
CA THR A 104 4.51 -9.25 2.04
C THR A 104 5.38 -9.03 3.26
N VAL A 105 4.91 -8.24 4.20
CA VAL A 105 5.43 -8.22 5.58
C VAL A 105 4.42 -8.90 6.48
N ARG A 106 4.87 -9.65 7.47
CA ARG A 106 4.00 -10.26 8.46
C ARG A 106 4.63 -10.28 9.83
N VAL A 107 3.78 -10.36 10.84
CA VAL A 107 4.19 -10.63 12.21
C VAL A 107 4.72 -12.07 12.31
N GLY A 108 5.91 -12.24 12.89
CA GLY A 108 6.59 -13.53 13.01
C GLY A 108 5.88 -14.52 13.93
N ALA A 109 6.11 -15.81 13.73
CA ALA A 109 5.37 -16.87 14.42
C ALA A 109 5.52 -16.88 15.96
N THR A 110 6.62 -16.33 16.48
CA THR A 110 6.92 -16.24 17.91
C THR A 110 6.32 -15.00 18.59
N SER A 111 5.56 -14.19 17.85
CA SER A 111 4.96 -12.96 18.34
C SER A 111 3.84 -13.18 19.37
N LYS A 112 3.75 -12.24 20.30
CA LYS A 112 2.64 -12.11 21.27
C LYS A 112 1.45 -11.36 20.67
N THR A 113 1.65 -10.72 19.53
CA THR A 113 0.62 -10.07 18.72
C THR A 113 -0.06 -11.11 17.82
N ALA A 114 -1.34 -10.89 17.54
CA ALA A 114 -2.10 -11.70 16.60
C ALA A 114 -1.45 -11.64 15.22
N ALA A 115 -1.62 -12.69 14.42
CA ALA A 115 -1.08 -12.72 13.07
C ALA A 115 -1.68 -11.55 12.26
N ALA A 116 -0.79 -10.69 11.76
CA ALA A 116 -1.12 -9.58 10.87
C ALA A 116 -0.14 -9.61 9.71
N GLU A 117 -0.63 -9.31 8.51
CA GLU A 117 0.15 -9.23 7.29
C GLU A 117 -0.25 -8.01 6.48
N ALA A 118 0.69 -7.46 5.72
CA ALA A 118 0.47 -6.36 4.81
C ALA A 118 1.30 -6.58 3.53
N GLY A 119 0.73 -6.18 2.39
CA GLY A 119 1.35 -6.37 1.08
C GLY A 119 1.61 -5.05 0.37
N ALA A 120 2.75 -4.95 -0.30
CA ALA A 120 3.12 -3.80 -1.13
C ALA A 120 4.03 -4.21 -2.29
N ASN A 121 4.37 -3.25 -3.15
CA ASN A 121 5.23 -3.48 -4.30
C ASN A 121 6.54 -2.71 -4.19
N LEU A 122 7.63 -3.38 -4.56
CA LEU A 122 8.93 -2.76 -4.82
C LEU A 122 9.10 -2.55 -6.32
N ALA A 123 9.05 -1.29 -6.75
CA ALA A 123 9.41 -0.90 -8.10
C ALA A 123 10.94 -0.86 -8.25
N VAL A 124 11.47 -1.59 -9.23
CA VAL A 124 12.90 -1.70 -9.51
C VAL A 124 13.17 -1.17 -10.92
N TRP A 125 13.60 0.09 -11.00
CA TRP A 125 13.71 0.84 -12.25
C TRP A 125 15.14 1.29 -12.53
N GLU A 126 15.52 1.35 -13.80
CA GLU A 126 16.79 1.99 -14.19
C GLU A 126 16.66 3.52 -14.07
N ARG A 127 17.69 4.18 -13.52
CA ARG A 127 17.70 5.64 -13.31
C ARG A 127 17.57 6.46 -14.60
N ARG A 128 17.92 5.87 -15.74
CA ARG A 128 17.87 6.50 -17.07
C ARG A 128 16.51 6.38 -17.75
N THR A 129 15.62 5.51 -17.26
CA THR A 129 14.31 5.34 -17.88
C THR A 129 13.46 6.57 -17.60
N PRO A 130 12.87 7.21 -18.62
CA PRO A 130 11.91 8.29 -18.46
C PRO A 130 10.77 7.92 -17.49
N ILE A 131 10.38 8.84 -16.60
CA ILE A 131 9.28 8.64 -15.65
C ILE A 131 8.22 9.71 -15.91
N ILE A 132 6.95 9.28 -15.95
CA ILE A 132 5.79 10.16 -15.92
C ILE A 132 5.08 10.01 -14.58
N ALA A 133 4.72 11.13 -13.95
CA ALA A 133 3.77 11.10 -12.85
C ALA A 133 2.35 11.27 -13.38
N VAL A 134 1.41 10.48 -12.88
CA VAL A 134 0.01 10.53 -13.25
C VAL A 134 -0.83 10.67 -11.99
N GLU A 135 -1.55 11.77 -11.87
CA GLU A 135 -2.50 11.96 -10.77
C GLU A 135 -3.66 10.97 -10.92
N MET A 136 -3.95 10.19 -9.89
CA MET A 136 -5.02 9.19 -9.92
C MET A 136 -6.39 9.79 -10.28
N ALA A 137 -6.66 11.02 -9.83
CA ALA A 137 -7.89 11.74 -10.15
C ALA A 137 -8.08 11.98 -11.67
N SER A 138 -7.00 12.11 -12.43
CA SER A 138 -7.06 12.29 -13.89
C SER A 138 -7.48 11.03 -14.66
N LEU A 139 -7.46 9.87 -13.99
CA LEU A 139 -7.81 8.57 -14.55
C LEU A 139 -9.27 8.20 -14.35
N MET A 140 -10.02 8.95 -13.54
CA MET A 140 -11.39 8.61 -13.13
C MET A 140 -12.38 9.63 -13.65
N GLU A 141 -13.53 9.20 -14.16
CA GLU A 141 -14.62 10.14 -14.45
C GLU A 141 -15.07 10.84 -13.17
N THR A 142 -15.38 12.14 -13.26
CA THR A 142 -16.08 12.83 -12.17
C THR A 142 -17.55 12.47 -12.25
N PRO A 143 -18.22 12.07 -11.16
CA PRO A 143 -19.66 11.94 -11.17
C PRO A 143 -20.26 13.28 -11.56
N ILE A 144 -20.96 13.34 -12.70
CA ILE A 144 -21.78 14.48 -13.05
C ILE A 144 -22.90 14.48 -12.01
N ALA A 145 -22.92 15.46 -11.10
CA ALA A 145 -23.97 15.61 -10.11
C ALA A 145 -25.31 15.87 -10.84
N GLN A 146 -26.02 14.80 -11.18
CA GLN A 146 -27.39 14.87 -11.67
C GLN A 146 -28.32 14.65 -10.47
N GLY A 147 -28.71 15.76 -9.84
CA GLY A 147 -29.82 15.83 -8.88
C GLY A 147 -29.56 15.27 -7.48
N PRO A 148 -30.48 15.51 -6.53
CA PRO A 148 -30.32 15.11 -5.13
C PRO A 148 -30.58 13.62 -5.01
N THR A 149 -29.57 12.81 -5.28
CA THR A 149 -29.60 11.39 -4.92
C THR A 149 -28.91 11.26 -3.58
N VAL A 150 -29.65 10.78 -2.57
CA VAL A 150 -29.11 10.43 -1.25
C VAL A 150 -28.10 9.29 -1.45
N THR A 151 -26.82 9.63 -1.53
CA THR A 151 -25.74 8.65 -1.54
C THR A 151 -25.50 8.15 -0.12
N LEU A 152 -25.74 6.86 0.09
CA LEU A 152 -25.33 6.16 1.30
C LEU A 152 -23.79 6.17 1.38
N PRO A 153 -23.19 6.52 2.53
CA PRO A 153 -21.75 6.57 2.69
C PRO A 153 -21.15 5.16 2.65
N GLY A 154 -20.18 4.92 1.76
CA GLY A 154 -19.41 3.67 1.73
C GLY A 154 -19.24 2.98 0.37
N LYS A 155 -19.77 3.53 -0.73
CA LYS A 155 -19.74 2.90 -2.07
C LYS A 155 -18.91 3.64 -3.12
N ASP A 156 -18.13 4.64 -2.71
CA ASP A 156 -17.52 5.61 -3.63
C ASP A 156 -16.24 5.14 -4.32
N ALA A 157 -15.72 3.98 -3.94
CA ALA A 157 -14.46 3.46 -4.48
C ALA A 157 -14.62 2.29 -5.47
N GLU A 158 -15.75 1.57 -5.44
CA GLU A 158 -16.06 0.47 -6.38
C GLU A 158 -16.75 0.94 -7.66
N GLY A 159 -17.12 2.23 -7.76
CA GLY A 159 -18.00 2.76 -8.82
C GLY A 159 -17.40 3.84 -9.72
N ARG A 160 -16.11 4.20 -9.59
CA ARG A 160 -15.51 5.23 -10.46
C ARG A 160 -15.10 4.64 -11.80
N GLN A 161 -15.85 4.95 -12.84
CA GLN A 161 -15.53 4.60 -14.22
C GLN A 161 -14.17 5.20 -14.61
N PRO A 162 -13.30 4.45 -15.30
CA PRO A 162 -12.07 5.01 -15.82
C PRO A 162 -12.40 6.03 -16.92
N MET A 163 -11.59 7.08 -17.02
CA MET A 163 -11.66 8.02 -18.12
C MET A 163 -11.49 7.27 -19.45
N PRO A 164 -12.31 7.59 -20.48
CA PRO A 164 -12.19 6.96 -21.79
C PRO A 164 -10.77 7.04 -22.35
N ASP A 165 -10.32 5.96 -22.96
CA ASP A 165 -9.00 5.79 -23.58
C ASP A 165 -7.79 5.90 -22.63
N ALA A 166 -7.96 6.29 -21.36
CA ALA A 166 -6.85 6.54 -20.43
C ALA A 166 -5.93 5.33 -20.26
N ALA A 167 -6.50 4.15 -20.00
CA ALA A 167 -5.72 2.91 -19.85
C ALA A 167 -4.96 2.53 -21.12
N ASN A 168 -5.59 2.71 -22.29
CA ASN A 168 -4.99 2.39 -23.58
C ASN A 168 -3.84 3.35 -23.93
N GLU A 169 -4.06 4.66 -23.80
CA GLU A 169 -3.05 5.67 -24.11
C GLU A 169 -1.88 5.63 -23.13
N LEU A 170 -2.17 5.46 -21.83
CA LEU A 170 -1.12 5.28 -20.83
C LEU A 170 -0.35 3.97 -21.08
N GLY A 171 -1.05 2.89 -21.44
CA GLY A 171 -0.46 1.63 -21.87
C GLY A 171 0.57 1.82 -22.99
N LYS A 172 0.20 2.55 -24.06
CA LYS A 172 1.11 2.87 -25.18
C LYS A 172 2.34 3.66 -24.74
N LEU A 173 2.17 4.63 -23.83
CA LEU A 173 3.27 5.42 -23.27
C LEU A 173 4.25 4.55 -22.47
N THR A 174 3.72 3.59 -21.71
CA THR A 174 4.51 2.74 -20.82
C THR A 174 5.06 1.48 -21.46
N GLN A 175 4.55 1.06 -22.63
CA GLN A 175 4.93 -0.20 -23.26
C GLN A 175 6.43 -0.27 -23.54
N PHE A 176 7.05 0.86 -23.88
CA PHE A 176 8.47 0.91 -24.27
C PHE A 176 9.28 2.07 -23.69
N TYR A 177 8.63 3.16 -23.28
CA TYR A 177 9.35 4.42 -23.09
C TYR A 177 9.30 4.96 -21.66
N TYR A 178 8.12 4.97 -21.03
CA TYR A 178 7.96 5.53 -19.69
C TYR A 178 7.72 4.47 -18.62
N ASN A 179 8.35 4.66 -17.45
CA ASN A 179 7.79 4.14 -16.21
C ASN A 179 6.71 5.11 -15.72
N VAL A 180 5.66 4.58 -15.10
CA VAL A 180 4.56 5.39 -14.55
C VAL A 180 4.57 5.38 -13.03
N LEU A 181 4.51 6.59 -12.48
CA LEU A 181 4.33 6.89 -11.06
C LEU A 181 2.89 7.39 -10.86
N TYR A 182 2.03 6.59 -10.23
CA TYR A 182 0.67 6.99 -9.90
C TYR A 182 0.67 7.76 -8.58
N VAL A 183 0.13 8.97 -8.59
CA VAL A 183 0.07 9.83 -7.39
C VAL A 183 -1.34 9.77 -6.81
N VAL A 184 -1.44 9.30 -5.58
CA VAL A 184 -2.68 9.19 -4.81
C VAL A 184 -2.58 10.11 -3.61
N MET A 185 -3.48 11.08 -3.51
CA MET A 185 -3.60 11.94 -2.33
C MET A 185 -4.52 11.26 -1.34
N GLU A 186 -4.05 11.09 -0.11
CA GLU A 186 -4.77 10.48 1.00
C GLU A 186 -5.88 11.42 1.46
N ASP A 187 -7.13 11.01 1.29
CA ASP A 187 -8.24 11.67 1.95
C ASP A 187 -8.38 11.09 3.36
N LYS A 188 -8.16 11.92 4.39
CA LYS A 188 -8.19 11.53 5.81
C LYS A 188 -9.53 10.91 6.25
N ALA A 189 -10.56 10.97 5.40
CA ALA A 189 -11.88 10.39 5.65
C ALA A 189 -12.00 8.89 5.30
N VAL A 190 -11.04 8.27 4.58
CA VAL A 190 -11.22 6.94 3.99
C VAL A 190 -10.08 5.96 4.33
N GLY A 191 -10.32 5.13 5.36
CA GLY A 191 -9.55 3.89 5.62
C GLY A 191 -8.11 4.07 6.12
N THR A 192 -7.41 2.96 6.34
CA THR A 192 -5.97 2.96 6.65
C THR A 192 -5.14 3.07 5.36
N ASN A 193 -3.92 3.60 5.44
CA ASN A 193 -3.05 3.83 4.29
C ASN A 193 -2.84 2.60 3.40
N ASP A 194 -2.73 1.40 3.98
CA ASP A 194 -2.56 0.17 3.19
C ASP A 194 -3.83 -0.21 2.44
N GLN A 195 -5.00 0.05 3.04
CA GLN A 195 -6.27 -0.21 2.39
C GLN A 195 -6.42 0.69 1.16
N VAL A 196 -6.04 1.97 1.28
CA VAL A 196 -6.05 2.92 0.15
C VAL A 196 -5.07 2.48 -0.94
N ASN A 197 -3.84 2.10 -0.58
CA ASN A 197 -2.84 1.63 -1.54
C ASN A 197 -3.26 0.33 -2.24
N ALA A 198 -3.73 -0.67 -1.48
CA ALA A 198 -4.22 -1.93 -2.01
C ALA A 198 -5.44 -1.73 -2.93
N GLN A 199 -6.37 -0.86 -2.54
CA GLN A 199 -7.54 -0.51 -3.34
C GLN A 199 -7.14 0.21 -4.63
N ALA A 200 -6.23 1.17 -4.57
CA ALA A 200 -5.72 1.86 -5.75
C ALA A 200 -5.07 0.88 -6.73
N ARG A 201 -4.25 -0.05 -6.23
CA ARG A 201 -3.61 -1.08 -7.05
C ARG A 201 -4.61 -2.03 -7.67
N GLN A 202 -5.60 -2.46 -6.90
CA GLN A 202 -6.65 -3.36 -7.37
C GLN A 202 -7.50 -2.68 -8.45
N TRP A 203 -7.91 -1.43 -8.23
CA TRP A 203 -8.65 -0.66 -9.22
C TRP A 203 -7.84 -0.48 -10.53
N LEU A 204 -6.55 -0.11 -10.45
CA LEU A 204 -5.70 0.03 -11.64
C LEU A 204 -5.62 -1.29 -12.42
N LYS A 205 -5.49 -2.42 -11.71
CA LYS A 205 -5.46 -3.75 -12.32
C LYS A 205 -6.77 -4.09 -13.00
N ASP A 206 -7.91 -3.86 -12.33
CA ASP A 206 -9.24 -4.19 -12.86
C ASP A 206 -9.59 -3.33 -14.08
N GLN A 207 -9.17 -2.07 -14.07
CA GLN A 207 -9.31 -1.16 -15.21
C GLN A 207 -8.20 -1.31 -16.26
N LYS A 208 -7.32 -2.31 -16.14
CA LYS A 208 -6.25 -2.66 -17.09
C LYS A 208 -5.25 -1.55 -17.36
N PHE A 209 -5.00 -0.69 -16.37
CA PHE A 209 -3.90 0.27 -16.43
C PHE A 209 -2.54 -0.43 -16.37
N PRO A 210 -1.48 0.16 -16.96
CA PRO A 210 -0.15 -0.41 -16.88
C PRO A 210 0.37 -0.45 -15.43
N ILE A 211 1.19 -1.45 -15.13
CA ILE A 211 1.81 -1.61 -13.82
C ILE A 211 2.77 -0.43 -13.58
N GLY A 212 2.61 0.23 -12.45
CA GLY A 212 3.41 1.37 -12.03
C GLY A 212 3.69 1.37 -10.54
N HIS A 213 4.48 2.36 -10.11
CA HIS A 213 4.70 2.63 -8.69
C HIS A 213 3.59 3.54 -8.18
N ILE A 214 2.93 3.18 -7.08
CA ILE A 214 1.95 4.05 -6.42
C ILE A 214 2.67 4.86 -5.35
N LEU A 215 2.52 6.17 -5.42
CA LEU A 215 2.97 7.11 -4.43
C LEU A 215 1.76 7.65 -3.67
N LEU A 216 1.57 7.15 -2.46
CA LEU A 216 0.58 7.65 -1.52
C LEU A 216 1.16 8.85 -0.78
N LEU A 217 0.44 9.96 -0.77
CA LEU A 217 0.86 11.21 -0.15
C LEU A 217 -0.25 11.75 0.75
N PRO A 218 0.08 12.40 1.88
CA PRO A 218 -0.93 13.12 2.64
C PRO A 218 -1.52 14.26 1.79
N SER A 219 -2.78 14.64 2.06
CA SER A 219 -3.47 15.77 1.41
C SER A 219 -2.84 17.16 1.66
N ASP A 220 -1.69 17.23 2.33
CA ASP A 220 -0.95 18.47 2.51
C ASP A 220 -0.45 19.02 1.14
N PRO A 221 -0.76 20.27 0.77
CA PRO A 221 -0.33 20.86 -0.49
C PRO A 221 1.18 20.82 -0.74
N ALA A 222 2.01 20.83 0.32
CA ALA A 222 3.47 20.80 0.19
C ALA A 222 4.05 19.38 0.05
N ALA A 223 3.29 18.34 0.40
CA ALA A 223 3.80 16.97 0.47
C ALA A 223 4.28 16.45 -0.89
N PHE A 224 3.51 16.70 -1.95
CA PHE A 224 3.91 16.23 -3.27
C PHE A 224 5.16 16.95 -3.78
N GLY A 225 5.25 18.26 -3.55
CA GLY A 225 6.44 19.02 -3.90
C GLY A 225 7.69 18.48 -3.20
N THR A 226 7.61 18.29 -1.88
CA THR A 226 8.70 17.72 -1.08
C THR A 226 9.10 16.35 -1.62
N LYS A 227 8.13 15.51 -1.99
CA LYS A 227 8.42 14.18 -2.53
C LYS A 227 9.10 14.21 -3.90
N LEU A 228 8.74 15.16 -4.77
CA LEU A 228 9.46 15.35 -6.03
C LEU A 228 10.92 15.75 -5.78
N ASP A 229 11.17 16.61 -4.80
CA ASP A 229 12.53 17.04 -4.44
C ASP A 229 13.34 15.88 -3.87
N GLU A 230 12.74 15.05 -3.00
CA GLU A 230 13.34 13.80 -2.50
C GLU A 230 13.68 12.83 -3.63
N LEU A 231 12.74 12.61 -4.57
CA LEU A 231 12.97 11.74 -5.72
C LEU A 231 14.12 12.26 -6.59
N HIS A 232 14.15 13.57 -6.84
CA HIS A 232 15.23 14.20 -7.60
C HIS A 232 16.58 14.04 -6.89
N ALA A 233 16.65 14.33 -5.59
CA ALA A 233 17.85 14.19 -4.76
C ALA A 233 18.32 12.74 -4.70
N ALA A 234 17.39 11.79 -4.62
CA ALA A 234 17.68 10.36 -4.67
C ALA A 234 18.19 9.89 -6.04
N GLY A 235 18.16 10.74 -7.09
CA GLY A 235 18.69 10.45 -8.43
C GLY A 235 17.65 10.15 -9.50
N TRP A 236 16.35 10.27 -9.22
CA TRP A 236 15.25 10.05 -10.18
C TRP A 236 15.01 11.29 -11.07
N LYS A 237 16.06 11.75 -11.74
CA LYS A 237 16.06 13.00 -12.54
C LYS A 237 15.29 12.90 -13.87
N THR A 238 14.81 11.71 -14.21
CA THR A 238 14.04 11.42 -15.41
C THR A 238 12.54 11.64 -15.24
N LEU A 239 12.08 11.95 -14.03
CA LEU A 239 10.74 12.46 -13.76
C LEU A 239 10.66 13.94 -14.16
N LYS A 240 10.14 14.19 -15.37
CA LYS A 240 10.13 15.54 -15.97
C LYS A 240 8.74 16.07 -16.29
N ILE A 241 7.74 15.22 -16.30
CA ILE A 241 6.38 15.58 -16.69
C ILE A 241 5.35 14.92 -15.78
N GLY A 242 4.37 15.73 -15.39
CA GLY A 242 3.17 15.30 -14.67
C GLY A 242 1.95 15.38 -15.58
N VAL A 243 1.10 14.38 -15.54
CA VAL A 243 -0.24 14.39 -16.13
C VAL A 243 -1.26 14.36 -15.01
N GLY A 244 -2.10 15.39 -14.90
CA GLY A 244 -3.05 15.48 -13.80
C GLY A 244 -4.32 16.23 -14.15
N ARG A 245 -5.29 16.24 -13.25
CA ARG A 245 -6.53 16.99 -13.37
C ARG A 245 -6.48 18.26 -12.53
N THR A 246 -5.87 18.20 -11.35
CA THR A 246 -5.96 19.29 -10.39
C THR A 246 -4.94 20.38 -10.68
N LYS A 247 -5.34 21.62 -10.40
CA LYS A 247 -4.46 22.79 -10.48
C LYS A 247 -3.23 22.64 -9.57
N ALA A 248 -3.44 22.19 -8.33
CA ALA A 248 -2.37 22.01 -7.35
C ALA A 248 -1.30 21.00 -7.83
N PHE A 249 -1.72 19.88 -8.42
CA PHE A 249 -0.80 18.92 -9.01
C PHE A 249 0.04 19.55 -10.13
N ALA A 250 -0.61 20.25 -11.08
CA ALA A 250 0.08 20.90 -12.18
C ALA A 250 1.05 22.00 -11.71
N GLU A 251 0.65 22.82 -10.74
CA GLU A 251 1.51 23.88 -10.18
C GLU A 251 2.76 23.31 -9.50
N THR A 252 2.65 22.15 -8.85
CA THR A 252 3.79 21.48 -8.20
C THR A 252 4.93 21.17 -9.18
N PHE A 253 4.60 20.73 -10.40
CA PHE A 253 5.57 20.51 -11.49
C PHE A 253 6.12 21.83 -12.02
N LEU A 254 5.24 22.79 -12.31
CA LEU A 254 5.64 24.06 -12.93
C LEU A 254 6.55 24.91 -12.02
N GLN A 255 6.32 24.89 -10.71
CA GLN A 255 7.19 25.56 -9.73
C GLN A 255 8.62 25.01 -9.75
N ARG A 256 8.78 23.71 -10.08
CA ARG A 256 10.06 23.02 -10.23
C ARG A 256 10.63 23.09 -11.65
N ARG A 257 10.03 23.92 -12.51
CA ARG A 257 10.39 24.06 -13.93
C ARG A 257 10.28 22.74 -14.70
N LEU A 258 9.37 21.87 -14.28
CA LEU A 258 9.00 20.64 -14.97
C LEU A 258 7.73 20.86 -15.79
N ASP A 259 7.45 19.96 -16.73
CA ASP A 259 6.25 20.04 -17.57
C ASP A 259 5.03 19.49 -16.84
N ALA A 260 3.86 20.08 -17.15
CA ALA A 260 2.57 19.60 -16.66
C ALA A 260 1.54 19.58 -17.79
N VAL A 261 0.81 18.48 -17.92
CA VAL A 261 -0.32 18.33 -18.82
C VAL A 261 -1.58 18.15 -17.98
N MET A 262 -2.57 19.00 -18.19
CA MET A 262 -3.88 18.87 -17.57
C MET A 262 -4.83 18.09 -18.47
N VAL A 263 -5.47 17.05 -17.91
CA VAL A 263 -6.47 16.21 -18.57
C VAL A 263 -7.51 15.69 -17.54
N PRO A 264 -8.82 15.70 -17.86
CA PRO A 264 -9.45 16.32 -19.02
C PRO A 264 -9.26 17.85 -19.02
N GLU A 265 -9.73 18.52 -20.09
CA GLU A 265 -9.67 19.98 -20.19
C GLU A 265 -10.36 20.61 -18.97
N PRO A 266 -9.64 21.40 -18.16
CA PRO A 266 -10.18 22.00 -16.94
C PRO A 266 -11.08 23.19 -17.28
N ALA A 267 -11.88 23.67 -16.32
CA ALA A 267 -12.74 24.83 -16.57
C ALA A 267 -11.89 26.09 -16.82
N LYS A 268 -12.52 27.10 -17.45
CA LYS A 268 -11.84 28.36 -17.79
C LYS A 268 -11.26 29.02 -16.55
N GLY A 269 -9.93 29.18 -16.51
CA GLY A 269 -9.20 29.80 -15.41
C GLY A 269 -8.64 28.83 -14.35
N GLU A 270 -8.97 27.54 -14.44
CA GLU A 270 -8.44 26.51 -13.54
C GLU A 270 -7.06 25.99 -13.98
N ALA A 271 -6.74 26.09 -15.28
CA ALA A 271 -5.42 25.75 -15.79
C ALA A 271 -4.36 26.80 -15.40
N PRO A 272 -3.22 26.43 -14.79
CA PRO A 272 -2.07 27.31 -14.64
C PRO A 272 -1.57 27.81 -16.01
N ARG A 273 -1.10 29.06 -16.09
CA ARG A 273 -0.71 29.71 -17.36
C ARG A 273 0.33 28.94 -18.19
N LYS A 274 1.22 28.19 -17.55
CA LYS A 274 2.29 27.40 -18.21
C LYS A 274 1.93 25.93 -18.39
N ALA A 275 0.80 25.47 -17.86
CA ALA A 275 0.36 24.10 -18.04
C ALA A 275 -0.12 23.90 -19.48
N LYS A 276 0.22 22.75 -20.04
CA LYS A 276 -0.34 22.32 -21.33
C LYS A 276 -1.71 21.68 -21.04
N VAL A 277 -2.67 21.85 -21.94
CA VAL A 277 -4.03 21.31 -21.76
C VAL A 277 -4.32 20.29 -22.86
N ALA A 278 -4.80 19.11 -22.46
CA ALA A 278 -5.32 18.08 -23.34
C ALA A 278 -6.82 17.93 -23.09
N LYS A 279 -7.62 17.88 -24.16
CA LYS A 279 -9.07 17.71 -24.06
C LYS A 279 -9.45 16.34 -23.51
N GLU A 280 -8.77 15.32 -24.02
CA GLU A 280 -8.98 13.91 -23.69
C GLU A 280 -7.63 13.16 -23.68
N TRP A 281 -7.64 11.93 -23.19
CA TRP A 281 -6.43 11.12 -23.04
C TRP A 281 -5.70 10.85 -24.37
N LYS A 282 -6.42 10.80 -25.50
CA LYS A 282 -5.83 10.68 -26.85
C LYS A 282 -4.91 11.83 -27.23
N ASP A 283 -5.09 13.00 -26.64
CA ASP A 283 -4.29 14.19 -26.95
C ASP A 283 -3.09 14.37 -26.02
N VAL A 284 -3.02 13.63 -24.90
CA VAL A 284 -1.96 13.78 -23.89
C VAL A 284 -0.58 13.63 -24.52
N ARG A 285 -0.36 12.59 -25.33
CA ARG A 285 0.93 12.34 -25.99
C ARG A 285 1.39 13.51 -26.87
N LYS A 286 0.47 14.24 -27.51
CA LYS A 286 0.79 15.40 -28.37
C LYS A 286 1.20 16.62 -27.54
N LYS A 287 0.82 16.65 -26.25
CA LYS A 287 1.12 17.72 -25.32
C LYS A 287 2.36 17.43 -24.49
N MET A 288 2.86 16.20 -24.44
CA MET A 288 4.11 15.88 -23.76
C MET A 288 5.30 16.43 -24.55
#